data_AF-A0A7X9Q5L1-F1
#
_entry.id   AF-A0A7X9Q5L1-F1
#
_cell.length_a   1.000
_cell.length_b   1.000
_cell.length_c   1.000
_cell.angle_alpha   90.00
_cell.angle_beta   90.00
_cell.angle_gamma   90.00
#
_symmetry.space_group_name_H-M   'P 1'
#
loop_
_entity.id
_entity.type
_entity.pdbx_description
1 polymer ?
#
loop_
_entity_poly.entity_id
_entity_poly.type
_entity_poly.pdbx_seq_one_letter_code
_entity_poly.pdbx_strand_id
1 'polypeptide(L)'
;MSLPALVNRDIIMIGIQPWDFEIGCNFKDMAFVIAKHNRVIYVNRPLDRVTAWRLPDDIKTQNRKQSIEKGEKVLEEVEKNLWVFNPQVMLES
;
A
#
# COMPACT_ATOMS: atom_id res chain seq x y z
N MET A 1 2.76 33.52 8.48
CA MET A 1 3.76 32.56 7.99
C MET A 1 3.01 31.41 7.34
N SER A 2 3.16 31.19 6.04
CA SER A 2 2.65 29.96 5.41
C SER A 2 3.50 28.80 5.91
N LEU A 3 2.85 27.69 6.29
CA LEU A 3 3.57 26.44 6.53
C LEU A 3 4.43 26.11 5.30
N PRO A 4 5.67 25.63 5.46
CA PRO A 4 6.44 25.18 4.31
C PRO A 4 5.67 24.08 3.59
N ALA A 5 5.56 24.22 2.26
CA ALA A 5 4.96 23.17 1.43
C ALA A 5 5.69 21.85 1.66
N LEU A 6 4.94 20.76 1.84
CA LEU A 6 5.52 19.43 2.04
C LEU A 6 6.14 18.93 0.73
N VAL A 7 7.42 19.21 0.53
CA VAL A 7 8.18 18.88 -0.69
C VAL A 7 9.53 18.25 -0.36
N ASN A 8 10.04 17.43 -1.27
CA ASN A 8 11.32 16.73 -1.18
C ASN A 8 11.48 15.91 0.12
N ARG A 9 10.43 15.18 0.49
CA ARG A 9 10.40 14.27 1.65
C ARG A 9 10.24 12.81 1.23
N ASP A 10 10.60 11.94 2.16
CA ASP A 10 10.29 10.51 2.13
C ASP A 10 9.12 10.27 3.05
N ILE A 11 8.03 9.74 2.51
CA ILE A 11 6.76 9.64 3.21
C ILE A 11 6.29 8.19 3.17
N ILE A 12 6.03 7.66 4.37
CA ILE A 12 5.41 6.35 4.55
C ILE A 12 3.93 6.59 4.85
N MET A 13 3.06 6.14 3.96
CA MET A 13 1.61 6.20 4.14
C MET A 13 1.10 4.83 4.58
N ILE A 14 0.55 4.77 5.79
CA ILE A 14 -0.03 3.54 6.36
C ILE A 14 -1.47 3.84 6.74
N GLY A 15 -2.40 2.99 6.31
CA GLY A 15 -3.83 3.18 6.57
C GLY A 15 -4.59 1.86 6.59
N ILE A 16 -5.85 1.91 7.02
CA ILE A 16 -6.73 0.75 7.08
C ILE A 16 -7.19 0.34 5.66
N GLN A 17 -7.30 1.30 4.75
CA GLN A 17 -7.74 1.06 3.37
C GLN A 17 -6.61 0.39 2.57
N PRO A 18 -6.83 -0.79 1.96
CA PRO A 18 -5.83 -1.41 1.08
C PRO A 18 -5.74 -0.69 -0.26
N TRP A 19 -4.56 -0.74 -0.89
CA TRP A 19 -4.33 -0.21 -2.24
C TRP A 19 -5.24 -0.85 -3.30
N ASP A 20 -5.59 -2.12 -3.08
CA ASP A 20 -6.33 -3.00 -3.98
C ASP A 20 -7.79 -2.57 -4.18
N PHE A 21 -8.28 -1.58 -3.41
CA PHE A 21 -9.61 -1.02 -3.61
C PHE A 21 -9.70 -0.29 -4.96
N GLU A 22 -10.89 -0.34 -5.58
CA GLU A 22 -11.17 0.36 -6.84
C GLU A 22 -10.99 1.88 -6.73
N ILE A 23 -10.97 2.54 -7.89
CA ILE A 23 -10.81 4.00 -8.03
C ILE A 23 -11.85 4.74 -7.18
N GLY A 24 -11.43 5.82 -6.50
CA GLY A 24 -12.33 6.69 -5.72
C GLY A 24 -12.16 6.62 -4.20
N CYS A 25 -10.94 6.38 -3.72
CA CYS A 25 -10.60 6.39 -2.30
C CYS A 25 -9.70 7.60 -1.99
N ASN A 26 -10.14 8.47 -1.08
CA ASN A 26 -9.41 9.68 -0.68
C ASN A 26 -7.94 9.41 -0.31
N PHE A 27 -7.65 8.28 0.34
CA PHE A 27 -6.30 7.99 0.81
C PHE A 27 -5.35 7.63 -0.35
N LYS A 28 -5.84 6.92 -1.36
CA LYS A 28 -5.12 6.62 -2.60
C LYS A 28 -4.89 7.90 -3.42
N ASP A 29 -5.90 8.76 -3.53
CA ASP A 29 -5.80 10.04 -4.22
C ASP A 29 -4.79 10.99 -3.56
N MET A 30 -4.76 11.03 -2.23
CA MET A 30 -3.74 11.77 -1.49
C MET A 30 -2.33 11.25 -1.79
N ALA A 31 -2.13 9.93 -1.90
CA ALA A 31 -0.83 9.36 -2.23
C ALA A 31 -0.34 9.84 -3.60
N PHE A 32 -1.22 9.88 -4.61
CA PHE A 32 -0.90 10.45 -5.93
C PHE A 32 -0.57 11.94 -5.87
N VAL A 33 -1.34 12.75 -5.12
CA VAL A 33 -1.08 14.19 -5.00
C VAL A 33 0.24 14.46 -4.28
N ILE A 34 0.54 13.72 -3.21
CA ILE A 34 1.76 13.88 -2.41
C ILE A 34 2.99 13.44 -3.21
N ALA A 35 2.89 12.37 -4.01
CA ALA A 35 3.99 11.82 -4.82
C ALA A 35 4.47 12.78 -5.93
N LYS A 36 3.67 13.78 -6.31
CA LYS A 36 4.08 14.83 -7.27
C LYS A 36 5.35 15.57 -6.85
N HIS A 37 5.62 15.66 -5.54
CA HIS A 37 6.74 16.42 -5.00
C HIS A 37 7.58 15.65 -3.96
N ASN A 38 7.26 14.38 -3.71
CA ASN A 38 7.85 13.57 -2.64
C ASN A 38 8.00 12.13 -3.10
N ARG A 39 8.84 11.36 -2.41
CA ARG A 39 8.89 9.90 -2.55
C ARG A 39 7.92 9.29 -1.54
N VAL A 40 6.99 8.48 -2.01
CA VAL A 40 5.89 7.95 -1.21
C VAL A 40 5.88 6.43 -1.29
N ILE A 41 5.87 5.78 -0.13
CA ILE A 41 5.55 4.35 -0.04
C ILE A 41 4.22 4.18 0.67
N TYR A 42 3.26 3.60 -0.03
CA TYR A 42 1.97 3.20 0.49
C TYR A 42 2.08 1.77 1.03
N VAL A 43 1.94 1.61 2.33
CA VAL A 43 2.07 0.31 2.99
C VAL A 43 0.70 -0.31 3.17
N ASN A 44 0.49 -1.42 2.46
CA ASN A 44 -0.68 -2.23 2.66
C ASN A 44 -0.66 -2.92 4.02
N ARG A 45 -1.84 -3.08 4.64
CA ARG A 45 -1.97 -3.96 5.82
C ARG A 45 -1.50 -5.39 5.44
N PRO A 46 -0.65 -6.03 6.26
CA PRO A 46 -0.28 -7.41 6.04
C PRO A 46 -1.51 -8.33 6.10
N LEU A 47 -1.42 -9.49 5.47
CA LEU A 47 -2.50 -10.48 5.47
C LEU A 47 -2.60 -11.13 6.85
N ASP A 48 -3.82 -11.29 7.38
CA ASP A 48 -4.09 -12.05 8.58
C ASP A 48 -4.65 -13.45 8.27
N ARG A 49 -4.43 -14.42 9.16
CA ARG A 49 -4.81 -15.83 8.94
C ARG A 49 -6.28 -16.03 8.63
N VAL A 50 -7.17 -15.36 9.36
CA VAL A 50 -8.62 -15.47 9.16
C VAL A 50 -9.00 -14.94 7.79
N THR A 51 -8.46 -13.79 7.36
CA THR A 51 -8.70 -13.27 6.00
C THR A 51 -8.14 -14.20 4.92
N ALA A 52 -6.94 -14.75 5.11
CA ALA A 52 -6.31 -15.69 4.17
C ALA A 52 -7.14 -16.96 3.94
N TRP A 53 -7.87 -17.40 4.96
CA TRP A 53 -8.75 -18.55 4.94
C TRP A 53 -10.16 -18.22 4.42
N ARG A 54 -10.76 -17.11 4.86
CA ARG A 54 -12.14 -16.73 4.49
C ARG A 54 -12.27 -16.17 3.07
N LEU A 55 -11.26 -15.45 2.60
CA LEU A 55 -11.31 -14.70 1.34
C LEU A 55 -10.10 -15.06 0.44
N PRO A 56 -9.92 -16.34 0.07
CA PRO A 56 -8.73 -16.78 -0.67
C PRO A 56 -8.65 -16.19 -2.08
N ASP A 57 -9.81 -15.89 -2.68
CA ASP A 57 -9.93 -15.40 -4.06
C ASP A 57 -9.99 -13.88 -4.16
N ASP A 58 -10.02 -13.17 -3.03
CA ASP A 58 -9.95 -11.70 -3.03
C ASP A 58 -8.57 -11.25 -3.53
N ILE A 59 -8.55 -10.29 -4.47
CA ILE A 59 -7.34 -9.78 -5.10
C ILE A 59 -6.31 -9.29 -4.07
N LYS A 60 -6.77 -8.65 -2.97
CA LYS A 60 -5.87 -8.21 -1.90
C LYS A 60 -5.22 -9.40 -1.19
N THR A 61 -5.96 -10.49 -0.99
CA THR A 61 -5.44 -11.72 -0.37
C THR A 61 -4.42 -12.37 -1.28
N GLN A 62 -4.72 -12.49 -2.58
CA GLN A 62 -3.82 -13.07 -3.57
C GLN A 62 -2.51 -12.27 -3.68
N ASN A 63 -2.59 -10.94 -3.72
CA ASN A 63 -1.41 -10.09 -3.78
C ASN A 63 -0.52 -10.22 -2.54
N ARG A 64 -1.10 -10.31 -1.33
CA ARG A 64 -0.31 -10.56 -0.11
C ARG A 64 0.28 -11.97 -0.08
N LYS A 65 -0.45 -13.00 -0.52
CA LYS A 65 0.10 -14.37 -0.61
C LYS A 65 1.27 -14.43 -1.57
N GLN A 66 1.17 -13.79 -2.75
CA GLN A 66 2.28 -13.68 -3.71
C GLN A 66 3.52 -13.02 -3.08
N SER A 67 3.32 -11.94 -2.31
CA SER A 67 4.41 -11.28 -1.58
C SER A 67 5.06 -12.18 -0.54
N ILE A 68 4.25 -12.84 0.31
CA ILE A 68 4.74 -13.68 1.41
C ILE A 68 5.41 -14.96 0.89
N GLU A 69 4.77 -15.67 -0.04
CA GLU A 69 5.17 -17.02 -0.44
C GLU A 69 6.20 -17.02 -1.58
N LYS A 70 6.14 -16.03 -2.47
CA LYS A 70 6.94 -15.99 -3.70
C LYS A 70 7.89 -14.82 -3.78
N GLY A 71 7.76 -13.82 -2.91
CA GLY A 71 8.50 -12.56 -3.04
C GLY A 71 8.09 -11.74 -4.27
N GLU A 72 6.92 -12.00 -4.82
CA GLU A 72 6.34 -11.25 -5.96
C GLU A 72 5.45 -10.12 -5.43
N LYS A 73 5.35 -9.00 -6.17
CA LYS A 73 4.53 -7.84 -5.75
C LYS A 73 4.87 -7.29 -4.35
N VAL A 74 6.08 -7.52 -3.86
CA VAL A 74 6.52 -7.03 -2.53
C VAL A 74 6.55 -5.51 -2.53
N LEU A 75 7.15 -4.91 -3.57
CA LEU A 75 7.22 -3.48 -3.79
C LEU A 75 6.98 -3.20 -5.27
N GLU A 76 5.94 -2.44 -5.57
CA GLU A 76 5.54 -2.12 -6.95
C GLU A 76 5.51 -0.60 -7.13
N GLU A 77 6.19 -0.08 -8.14
CA GLU A 77 6.02 1.31 -8.57
C GLU A 77 4.75 1.42 -9.39
N VAL A 78 3.77 2.17 -8.88
CA VAL A 78 2.44 2.32 -9.50
C VAL A 78 2.28 3.66 -10.21
N GLU A 79 3.14 4.61 -9.88
CA GLU A 79 3.29 5.93 -10.52
C GLU A 79 4.68 6.49 -10.13
N LYS A 80 5.19 7.46 -10.87
CA LYS A 80 6.44 8.13 -10.55
C LYS A 80 6.46 8.59 -9.10
N ASN A 81 7.48 8.15 -8.36
CA ASN A 81 7.68 8.44 -6.93
C ASN A 81 6.64 7.83 -5.97
N LEU A 82 5.78 6.92 -6.43
CA LEU A 82 4.77 6.26 -5.61
C LEU A 82 4.92 4.75 -5.72
N TRP A 83 5.26 4.13 -4.59
CA TRP A 83 5.39 2.69 -4.46
C TRP A 83 4.31 2.12 -3.56
N VAL A 84 3.87 0.91 -3.86
CA VAL A 84 2.98 0.12 -3.01
C VAL A 84 3.78 -1.03 -2.44
N PHE A 85 3.78 -1.14 -1.12
CA PHE A 85 4.47 -2.19 -0.39
C PHE A 85 3.46 -3.18 0.18
N ASN A 86 3.62 -4.45 -0.16
CA ASN A 86 2.91 -5.58 0.42
C ASN A 86 3.83 -6.28 1.42
N PRO A 87 3.65 -6.11 2.74
CA PRO A 87 4.53 -6.73 3.72
C PRO A 87 4.56 -8.25 3.61
N GLN A 88 5.76 -8.84 3.67
CA GLN A 88 5.99 -10.29 3.59
C GLN A 88 5.77 -11.01 4.92
N VAL A 89 4.77 -10.56 5.70
CA VAL A 89 4.46 -11.12 7.01
C VAL A 89 2.99 -11.51 7.09
N MET A 90 2.70 -12.59 7.80
CA MET A 90 1.33 -12.99 8.14
C MET A 90 1.03 -12.57 9.58
N LEU A 91 -0.11 -11.94 9.82
CA LEU A 91 -0.60 -11.61 11.15
C LEU A 91 -1.46 -12.75 11.71
N GLU A 92 -1.40 -12.93 13.03
CA GLU A 92 -2.40 -13.72 13.75
C GLU A 92 -3.69 -12.89 13.90
N SER A 93 -4.84 -13.58 13.92
CA SER A 93 -6.18 -12.97 13.96
C SER A 93 -6.82 -13.10 15.33
#